data_AF-A0A5C1AMY7-F1
#
_entry.id   AF-A0A5C1AMY7-F1
#
_cell.length_a   1.000
_cell.length_b   1.000
_cell.length_c   1.000
_cell.angle_alpha   90.00
_cell.angle_beta   90.00
_cell.angle_gamma   90.00
#
_symmetry.space_group_name_H-M   'P 1'
#
loop_
_entity.id
_entity.type
_entity.pdbx_description
1 polymer ?
#
loop_
_entity_poly.entity_id
_entity_poly.type
_entity_poly.pdbx_seq_one_letter_code
_entity_poly.pdbx_strand_id
1 'polypeptide(L)'
;MPIFGDDDPLGTTRYQVFVGPGTAFERDGLTWDDFPDGVADTLLVAEAGEPVPWSKPADLVYDPNGPLPPLGRGYKKPVKLACRVLWLNPGFAAVLGEGRGRFFRWPSDEATVRALITRNGGEKVNPSRIE
;
A
#
# COMPACT_ATOMS: atom_id res chain seq x y z
N MET A 1 4.81 -16.22 -6.10
CA MET A 1 5.84 -15.44 -6.80
C MET A 1 5.44 -13.98 -6.74
N PRO A 2 6.31 -13.05 -6.33
CA PRO A 2 6.05 -11.64 -6.58
C PRO A 2 5.90 -11.43 -8.08
N ILE A 3 4.84 -10.74 -8.46
CA ILE A 3 4.31 -10.65 -9.84
C ILE A 3 5.30 -9.92 -10.77
N PHE A 4 6.34 -9.26 -10.22
CA PHE A 4 7.30 -8.46 -10.96
C PHE A 4 8.75 -8.59 -10.46
N GLY A 5 9.23 -9.84 -10.31
CA GLY A 5 10.64 -10.21 -10.50
C GLY A 5 11.73 -9.41 -9.78
N ASP A 6 11.87 -9.59 -8.47
CA ASP A 6 13.05 -9.22 -7.69
C ASP A 6 13.87 -10.44 -7.24
N ASP A 7 15.15 -10.21 -6.91
CA ASP A 7 16.05 -11.18 -6.26
C ASP A 7 15.85 -11.19 -4.73
N ASP A 8 14.59 -11.14 -4.31
CA ASP A 8 14.23 -11.13 -2.89
C ASP A 8 14.73 -12.42 -2.22
N PRO A 9 15.37 -12.34 -1.03
CA PRO A 9 15.82 -13.53 -0.31
C PRO A 9 14.67 -14.52 -0.07
N LEU A 10 14.98 -15.83 -0.09
CA LEU A 10 13.97 -16.84 0.20
C LEU A 10 13.33 -16.60 1.57
N GLY A 11 12.00 -16.68 1.63
CA GLY A 11 11.26 -16.47 2.86
C GLY A 11 11.02 -15.00 3.21
N THR A 12 11.15 -14.06 2.26
CA THR A 12 10.70 -12.68 2.46
C THR A 12 9.38 -12.39 1.74
N THR A 13 8.67 -11.36 2.20
CA THR A 13 7.45 -10.82 1.61
C THR A 13 7.55 -9.30 1.53
N ARG A 14 6.87 -8.71 0.53
CA ARG A 14 6.70 -7.24 0.42
C ARG A 14 5.35 -6.78 0.94
N TYR A 15 4.43 -7.71 1.22
CA TYR A 15 3.12 -7.37 1.77
C TYR A 15 3.27 -7.06 3.26
N GLN A 16 3.07 -5.79 3.60
CA GLN A 16 3.22 -5.24 4.95
C GLN A 16 2.00 -4.38 5.30
N VAL A 17 1.77 -4.18 6.59
CA VAL A 17 0.66 -3.35 7.11
C VAL A 17 1.17 -1.96 7.48
N PHE A 18 0.29 -0.95 7.47
CA PHE A 18 0.63 0.38 7.99
C PHE A 18 0.38 0.47 9.48
N VAL A 19 1.35 0.98 10.23
CA VAL A 19 1.23 1.28 11.67
C VAL A 19 1.51 2.76 11.91
N GLY A 20 0.71 3.38 12.77
CA GLY A 20 0.81 4.81 13.04
C GLY A 20 -0.55 5.41 13.41
N PRO A 21 -0.56 6.69 13.82
CA PRO A 21 -1.78 7.37 14.22
C PRO A 21 -2.78 7.41 13.06
N GLY A 22 -4.04 7.02 13.34
CA GLY A 22 -5.12 7.00 12.37
C GLY A 22 -5.09 5.84 11.39
N THR A 23 -4.15 4.89 11.48
CA THR A 23 -4.12 3.69 10.64
C THR A 23 -5.04 2.59 11.21
N ALA A 24 -5.30 1.55 10.41
CA ALA A 24 -6.07 0.38 10.85
C ALA A 24 -5.37 -0.46 11.93
N PHE A 25 -4.06 -0.31 12.11
CA PHE A 25 -3.25 -1.03 13.10
C PHE A 25 -2.63 -0.08 14.15
N GLU A 26 -3.32 1.04 14.44
CA GLU A 26 -2.89 2.02 15.45
C GLU A 26 -2.90 1.45 16.88
N ARG A 27 -3.92 0.66 17.22
CA ARG A 27 -4.11 0.05 18.54
C ARG A 27 -4.93 -1.24 18.44
N ASP A 28 -4.83 -2.06 19.48
CA ASP A 28 -5.69 -3.24 19.61
C ASP A 28 -7.16 -2.86 19.87
N GLY A 29 -8.06 -3.74 19.43
CA GLY A 29 -9.50 -3.63 19.72
C GLY A 29 -10.22 -2.51 18.96
N LEU A 30 -9.77 -2.17 17.75
CA LEU A 30 -10.55 -1.35 16.82
C LEU A 30 -11.76 -2.15 16.33
N THR A 31 -12.93 -1.49 16.26
CA THR A 31 -14.15 -2.07 15.71
C THR A 31 -14.50 -1.42 14.37
N TRP A 32 -15.53 -1.93 13.69
CA TRP A 32 -16.00 -1.32 12.43
C TRP A 32 -16.49 0.11 12.59
N ASP A 33 -16.94 0.50 13.79
CA ASP A 33 -17.36 1.88 14.10
C ASP A 33 -16.18 2.87 14.13
N ASP A 34 -14.95 2.37 14.28
CA ASP A 34 -13.73 3.18 14.27
C ASP A 34 -13.26 3.55 12.85
N PHE A 35 -14.00 3.18 11.79
CA PHE A 35 -13.71 3.47 10.38
C PHE A 35 -14.75 4.45 9.79
N PRO A 36 -14.81 5.71 10.26
CA PRO A 36 -15.78 6.70 9.77
C PRO A 36 -15.60 7.03 8.28
N ASP A 37 -14.39 6.87 7.73
CA ASP A 37 -14.13 7.08 6.30
C ASP A 37 -14.55 5.89 5.44
N GLY A 38 -14.89 4.76 6.08
CA GLY A 38 -15.34 3.55 5.43
C GLY A 38 -14.25 2.50 5.29
N VAL A 39 -14.59 1.27 5.66
CA VAL A 39 -13.70 0.09 5.58
C VAL A 39 -13.24 -0.19 4.14
N ALA A 40 -14.07 0.14 3.15
CA ALA A 40 -13.73 -0.03 1.74
C ALA A 40 -12.67 0.97 1.26
N ASP A 41 -12.52 2.11 1.94
CA ASP A 41 -11.61 3.19 1.59
C ASP A 41 -10.39 3.24 2.52
N THR A 42 -10.13 2.18 3.29
CA THR A 42 -8.93 2.06 4.13
C THR A 42 -8.03 0.92 3.66
N LEU A 43 -6.74 1.17 3.49
CA LEU A 43 -5.71 0.20 3.16
C LEU A 43 -5.28 -0.56 4.42
N LEU A 44 -5.31 -1.89 4.32
CA LEU A 44 -4.80 -2.76 5.38
C LEU A 44 -3.39 -3.24 5.07
N VAL A 45 -3.17 -3.73 3.86
CA VAL A 45 -1.92 -4.35 3.44
C VAL A 45 -1.47 -3.71 2.13
N ALA A 46 -0.21 -3.30 2.04
CA ALA A 46 0.37 -2.76 0.82
C ALA A 46 1.66 -3.49 0.45
N GLU A 47 1.96 -3.49 -0.84
CA GLU A 47 3.25 -3.90 -1.37
C GLU A 47 4.30 -2.81 -1.09
N ALA A 48 5.13 -3.08 -0.08
CA ALA A 48 6.24 -2.25 0.34
C ALA A 48 7.39 -2.26 -0.69
N GLY A 49 8.19 -1.21 -0.65
CA GLY A 49 9.40 -1.08 -1.45
C GLY A 49 10.57 -1.94 -0.99
N GLU A 50 10.56 -2.42 0.26
CA GLU A 50 11.61 -3.27 0.80
C GLU A 50 11.01 -4.62 1.28
N PRO A 51 11.64 -5.76 0.97
CA PRO A 51 11.17 -7.06 1.41
C PRO A 51 11.55 -7.33 2.87
N VAL A 52 10.66 -8.00 3.61
CA VAL A 52 10.86 -8.34 5.03
C VAL A 52 10.67 -9.84 5.24
N PRO A 53 11.36 -10.49 6.19
CA PRO A 53 11.17 -11.91 6.46
C PRO A 53 9.70 -12.24 6.74
N TRP A 54 9.11 -13.19 6.03
CA TRP A 54 7.73 -13.62 6.25
C TRP A 54 7.48 -14.07 7.70
N SER A 55 8.45 -14.76 8.30
CA SER A 55 8.37 -15.27 9.67
C SER A 55 8.40 -14.17 10.73
N LYS A 56 8.73 -12.93 10.33
CA LYS A 56 8.75 -11.76 11.20
C LYS A 56 8.18 -10.58 10.41
N PRO A 57 6.84 -10.44 10.37
CA PRO A 57 6.19 -9.31 9.73
C PRO A 57 6.82 -8.02 10.27
N ALA A 58 7.16 -7.12 9.36
CA ALA A 58 7.55 -5.77 9.71
C ALA A 58 6.44 -4.82 9.25
N ASP A 59 6.34 -3.71 9.96
CA ASP A 59 5.28 -2.75 9.76
C ASP A 59 5.81 -1.51 9.02
N LEU A 60 4.98 -0.95 8.15
CA LEU A 60 5.22 0.32 7.50
C LEU A 60 4.81 1.44 8.45
N VAL A 61 5.81 2.07 9.06
CA VAL A 61 5.58 3.24 9.92
C VAL A 61 5.01 4.39 9.08
N TYR A 62 3.83 4.86 9.46
CA TYR A 62 3.13 5.98 8.88
C TYR A 62 3.17 7.18 9.84
N ASP A 63 3.66 8.31 9.34
CA ASP A 63 3.58 9.61 10.00
C ASP A 63 2.77 10.58 9.11
N PRO A 64 1.64 11.13 9.59
CA PRO A 64 0.85 12.10 8.84
C PRO A 64 1.66 13.31 8.34
N ASN A 65 2.69 13.73 9.09
CA ASN A 65 3.54 14.88 8.76
C ASN A 65 4.89 14.47 8.14
N GLY A 66 5.18 13.17 8.13
CA GLY A 66 6.42 12.61 7.62
C GLY A 66 6.31 12.16 6.15
N PRO A 67 7.43 11.78 5.52
CA PRO A 67 7.40 11.21 4.18
C PRO A 67 6.64 9.89 4.15
N LEU A 68 5.90 9.61 3.07
CA LEU A 68 5.27 8.30 2.89
C LEU A 68 6.34 7.20 2.85
N PRO A 69 6.09 6.05 3.49
CA PRO A 69 6.96 4.89 3.35
C PRO A 69 7.02 4.47 1.87
N PRO A 70 8.14 3.90 1.42
CA PRO A 70 8.29 3.49 0.03
C PRO A 70 7.29 2.38 -0.30
N LEU A 71 6.36 2.65 -1.22
CA LEU A 71 5.40 1.70 -1.78
C LEU A 71 5.80 1.36 -3.20
N GLY A 72 5.63 0.10 -3.61
CA GLY A 72 5.85 -0.31 -5.00
C GLY A 72 7.25 -0.02 -5.50
N ARG A 73 8.25 -0.75 -5.02
CA ARG A 73 9.60 -0.72 -5.59
C ARG A 73 10.16 -2.12 -5.67
N GLY A 74 10.35 -2.58 -6.90
CA GLY A 74 10.91 -3.91 -7.17
C GLY A 74 11.08 -4.25 -8.64
N TYR A 75 10.99 -3.25 -9.52
CA TYR A 75 10.97 -3.51 -10.96
C TYR A 75 12.40 -3.56 -11.50
N LYS A 76 12.86 -4.76 -11.88
CA LYS A 76 14.11 -4.90 -12.65
C LYS A 76 14.06 -4.09 -13.96
N LYS A 77 15.23 -3.65 -14.45
CA LYS A 77 15.40 -2.88 -15.70
C LYS A 77 14.60 -3.40 -16.91
N PRO A 78 14.51 -4.71 -17.21
CA PRO A 78 13.72 -5.20 -18.34
C PRO A 78 12.21 -4.98 -18.16
N VAL A 79 11.68 -5.05 -16.92
CA VAL A 79 10.27 -4.73 -16.63
C VAL A 79 10.04 -3.23 -16.77
N LYS A 80 10.96 -2.38 -16.29
CA LYS A 80 10.89 -0.93 -16.54
C LYS A 80 10.93 -0.60 -18.02
N LEU A 81 11.73 -1.32 -18.81
CA LEU A 81 11.81 -1.15 -20.26
C LEU A 81 10.52 -1.62 -20.93
N ALA A 82 9.96 -2.78 -20.54
CA ALA A 82 8.68 -3.26 -21.04
C ALA A 82 7.53 -2.31 -20.69
N CYS A 83 7.43 -1.85 -19.44
CA CYS A 83 6.48 -0.81 -19.02
C CYS A 83 6.63 0.48 -19.84
N ARG A 84 7.86 0.89 -20.13
CA ARG A 84 8.15 2.05 -20.99
C ARG A 84 7.76 1.83 -22.46
N VAL A 85 7.96 0.62 -22.98
CA VAL A 85 7.66 0.25 -24.38
C VAL A 85 6.16 -0.01 -24.59
N LEU A 86 5.49 -0.57 -23.57
CA LEU A 86 4.06 -0.91 -23.58
C LEU A 86 3.17 0.20 -22.99
N TRP A 87 3.74 1.36 -22.62
CA TRP A 87 3.03 2.47 -21.97
C TRP A 87 2.25 2.07 -20.72
N LEU A 88 2.73 1.05 -20.00
CA LEU A 88 2.17 0.63 -18.72
C LEU A 88 2.93 1.35 -17.60
N ASN A 89 2.21 2.06 -16.75
CA ASN A 89 2.82 2.67 -15.57
C ASN A 89 3.04 1.60 -14.48
N PRO A 90 4.25 1.52 -13.89
CA PRO A 90 4.47 0.70 -12.70
C PRO A 90 3.61 1.18 -11.53
N GLY A 91 3.47 0.37 -10.48
CA GLY A 91 2.51 0.63 -9.43
C GLY A 91 2.79 -0.15 -8.14
N PHE A 92 1.75 -0.41 -7.37
CA PHE A 92 1.82 -1.34 -6.25
C PHE A 92 0.47 -2.03 -6.05
N ALA A 93 0.51 -3.28 -5.60
CA ALA A 93 -0.69 -3.97 -5.15
C ALA A 93 -0.99 -3.62 -3.69
N ALA A 94 -2.25 -3.39 -3.36
CA ALA A 94 -2.68 -3.24 -1.98
C ALA A 94 -4.09 -3.81 -1.75
N VAL A 95 -4.39 -4.12 -0.49
CA VAL A 95 -5.66 -4.72 -0.05
C VAL A 95 -6.38 -3.73 0.86
N LEU A 96 -7.63 -3.47 0.51
CA LEU A 96 -8.53 -2.60 1.27
C LEU A 96 -9.17 -3.35 2.44
N GLY A 97 -9.78 -2.62 3.38
CA GLY A 97 -10.44 -3.18 4.56
C GLY A 97 -11.56 -4.16 4.24
N GLU A 98 -12.21 -4.00 3.08
CA GLU A 98 -13.22 -4.94 2.58
C GLU A 98 -12.64 -6.26 2.03
N GLY A 99 -11.31 -6.42 2.05
CA GLY A 99 -10.60 -7.61 1.55
C GLY A 99 -10.38 -7.63 0.03
N ARG A 100 -10.74 -6.56 -0.68
CA ARG A 100 -10.47 -6.45 -2.13
C ARG A 100 -9.04 -6.00 -2.40
N GLY A 101 -8.35 -6.75 -3.24
CA GLY A 101 -7.07 -6.34 -3.81
C GLY A 101 -7.25 -5.38 -4.98
N ARG A 102 -6.44 -4.30 -5.01
CA ARG A 102 -6.38 -3.30 -6.08
C ARG A 102 -4.92 -3.03 -6.46
N PHE A 103 -4.71 -2.61 -7.70
CA PHE A 103 -3.40 -2.20 -8.21
C PHE A 103 -3.39 -0.69 -8.45
N PHE A 104 -2.55 0.02 -7.71
CA PHE A 104 -2.41 1.46 -7.80
C PHE A 104 -1.32 1.82 -8.81
N ARG A 105 -1.69 2.55 -9.87
CA ARG A 105 -0.75 2.97 -10.92
C ARG A 105 -0.04 4.27 -10.54
N TRP A 106 1.25 4.35 -10.86
CA TRP A 106 2.01 5.60 -10.79
C TRP A 106 1.67 6.54 -11.96
N PRO A 107 1.72 7.88 -11.80
CA PRO A 107 1.79 8.60 -10.54
C PRO A 107 0.45 8.55 -9.80
N SER A 108 0.47 8.04 -8.58
CA SER A 108 -0.67 8.16 -7.67
C SER A 108 -0.54 9.47 -6.90
N ASP A 109 -1.64 10.17 -6.69
CA ASP A 109 -1.67 11.39 -5.89
C ASP A 109 -1.38 11.07 -4.41
N GLU A 110 -0.36 11.72 -3.84
CA GLU A 110 0.10 11.44 -2.47
C GLU A 110 -1.01 11.65 -1.44
N ALA A 111 -1.83 12.69 -1.62
CA ALA A 111 -2.98 12.96 -0.76
C ALA A 111 -4.00 11.82 -0.82
N THR A 112 -4.22 11.24 -2.01
CA THR A 112 -5.13 10.09 -2.17
C THR A 112 -4.57 8.84 -1.48
N VAL A 113 -3.26 8.60 -1.55
CA VAL A 113 -2.62 7.47 -0.86
C VAL A 113 -2.67 7.67 0.66
N ARG A 114 -2.44 8.90 1.16
CA ARG A 114 -2.55 9.23 2.59
C ARG A 114 -3.96 9.02 3.12
N ALA A 115 -4.96 9.53 2.40
CA ALA A 115 -6.37 9.34 2.73
C ALA A 115 -6.75 7.86 2.85
N LEU A 116 -6.26 7.04 1.92
CA LEU A 116 -6.47 5.60 1.93
C LEU A 116 -5.73 4.88 3.07
N ILE A 117 -4.62 5.41 3.60
CA ILE A 117 -3.92 4.80 4.74
C ILE A 117 -4.67 5.04 6.05
N THR A 118 -5.36 6.17 6.17
CA THR A 118 -6.07 6.57 7.40
C THR A 118 -7.50 6.07 7.44
N ARG A 119 -7.97 5.59 8.59
CA ARG A 119 -9.36 5.17 8.83
C ARG A 119 -10.30 6.33 9.20
N ASN A 120 -9.73 7.43 9.72
CA ASN A 120 -10.44 8.56 10.34
C ASN A 120 -9.85 9.93 9.96
N GLY A 121 -9.24 10.05 8.78
CA GLY A 121 -8.71 11.30 8.26
C GLY A 121 -9.80 12.28 7.78
N GLY A 122 -11.00 11.80 7.47
CA GLY A 122 -12.09 12.62 6.93
C GLY A 122 -11.88 13.04 5.47
N GLU A 123 -10.86 12.47 4.82
CA GLU A 123 -10.47 12.81 3.46
C GLU A 123 -11.30 12.01 2.45
N LYS A 124 -11.97 12.70 1.52
CA LYS A 124 -12.77 12.02 0.49
C LYS A 124 -11.86 11.47 -0.60
N VAL A 125 -11.75 10.14 -0.66
CA VAL A 125 -11.07 9.45 -1.75
C VAL A 125 -11.91 9.54 -3.03
N ASN A 126 -11.34 10.04 -4.11
CA ASN A 126 -12.03 10.07 -5.41
C ASN A 126 -11.86 8.71 -6.12
N PRO A 127 -12.93 7.92 -6.32
CA PRO A 127 -12.83 6.57 -6.88
C PRO A 127 -12.24 6.55 -8.30
N SER A 128 -12.44 7.60 -9.09
CA SER A 128 -11.88 7.73 -10.45
C SER A 128 -10.34 7.82 -10.49
N ARG A 129 -9.69 8.06 -9.34
CA ARG A 129 -8.22 8.07 -9.22
C ARG A 129 -7.63 6.70 -8.87
N ILE A 130 -8.49 5.73 -8.57
CA ILE A 130 -8.13 4.37 -8.16
C ILE A 130 -8.38 3.35 -9.29
N GLU A 131 -9.18 3.72 -10.31
CA GLU A 131 -9.52 2.90 -11.48
C GLU A 131 -8.56 3.05 -12.68
#